data_AF-A0A2S5MEU4-F1
#
_entry.id   AF-A0A2S5MEU4-F1
#
_cell.length_a   1.000
_cell.length_b   1.000
_cell.length_c   1.000
_cell.angle_alpha   90.00
_cell.angle_beta   90.00
_cell.angle_gamma   90.00
#
_symmetry.space_group_name_H-M   'P 1'
#
loop_
_entity.id
_entity.type
_entity.pdbx_description
1 polymer ?
#
loop_
_entity_poly.entity_id
_entity_poly.type
_entity_poly.pdbx_seq_one_letter_code
_entity_poly.pdbx_strand_id
1 'polypeptide(L)' 'MATIAQWRLTSDAVVQCPTCGSDGLGIIDRSTRPYAEWYALSCGACGLDQTIHIPMGPPVMGGLD' A
#
# COMPACT_ATOMS: atom_id res chain seq x y z
N MET A 1 -5.67 -4.34 3.88
CA MET A 1 -4.90 -3.16 4.34
C MET A 1 -5.65 -1.89 3.91
N ALA A 2 -6.33 -1.21 4.83
CA ALA A 2 -7.20 -0.07 4.49
C ALA A 2 -6.43 1.18 4.02
N THR A 3 -5.26 1.45 4.61
CA THR A 3 -4.40 2.61 4.33
C THR A 3 -3.96 2.72 2.86
N ILE A 4 -3.45 1.62 2.28
CA ILE A 4 -3.00 1.59 0.88
C ILE A 4 -4.20 1.67 -0.08
N ALA A 5 -5.32 1.03 0.25
CA ALA A 5 -6.53 1.12 -0.56
C ALA A 5 -7.05 2.56 -0.63
N GLN A 6 -7.05 3.28 0.49
CA GLN A 6 -7.43 4.69 0.54
C GLN A 6 -6.47 5.58 -0.26
N TRP A 7 -5.16 5.36 -0.12
CA TRP A 7 -4.15 6.07 -0.91
C TRP A 7 -4.31 5.86 -2.43
N ARG A 8 -4.64 4.63 -2.88
CA ARG A 8 -4.88 4.34 -4.30
C ARG A 8 -6.08 5.10 -4.88
N LEU A 9 -7.11 5.31 -4.08
CA LEU A 9 -8.32 6.03 -4.51
C LEU A 9 -8.06 7.54 -4.65
N THR A 10 -7.01 8.05 -4.01
CA THR A 10 -6.71 9.48 -3.99
C THR A 10 -5.19 9.64 -3.83
N SER A 11 -4.47 9.72 -4.95
CA SER A 11 -2.99 9.79 -4.95
C SER A 11 -2.41 10.98 -4.18
N ASP A 12 -3.22 12.01 -3.89
CA ASP A 12 -2.84 13.20 -3.12
C ASP A 12 -3.38 13.17 -1.67
N ALA A 13 -4.03 12.08 -1.24
CA ALA A 13 -4.57 12.02 0.11
C ALA A 13 -3.44 12.00 1.14
N VAL A 14 -3.53 12.90 2.11
CA VAL A 14 -2.75 12.82 3.35
C VAL A 14 -3.23 11.60 4.12
N VAL A 15 -2.39 10.56 4.17
CA VAL A 15 -2.70 9.33 4.88
C VAL A 15 -2.03 9.33 6.25
N GLN A 16 -2.76 8.88 7.27
CA GLN A 16 -2.23 8.71 8.61
C GLN A 16 -1.35 7.48 8.70
N CYS A 17 -0.26 7.60 9.46
CA CYS A 17 0.60 6.49 9.80
C CYS A 17 -0.18 5.44 10.60
N PRO A 18 -0.24 4.17 10.17
CA PRO A 18 -0.96 3.12 10.91
C PRO A 18 -0.32 2.77 12.25
N THR A 19 0.93 3.19 12.48
CA THR A 19 1.68 2.91 13.71
C THR A 19 1.49 3.98 14.76
N CYS A 20 1.59 5.27 14.39
CA CYS A 20 1.56 6.38 15.34
C CYS A 20 0.39 7.35 15.15
N GLY A 21 -0.41 7.21 14.09
CA GLY A 21 -1.54 8.08 13.77
C GLY A 21 -1.17 9.45 13.19
N SER A 22 0.12 9.78 13.05
CA SER A 22 0.54 11.06 12.48
C SER A 22 0.19 11.17 10.99
N ASP A 23 -0.25 12.35 10.58
CA ASP A 23 -0.48 12.68 9.18
C ASP A 23 0.82 12.73 8.36
N GLY A 24 0.71 12.59 7.04
CA GLY A 24 1.84 12.71 6.12
C GLY A 24 2.66 11.44 5.99
N LEU A 25 2.02 10.27 6.05
CA LEU A 25 2.67 9.00 5.70
C LEU A 25 3.12 9.04 4.23
N GLY A 26 4.43 8.91 4.00
CA GLY A 26 4.98 8.74 2.66
C GLY A 26 4.68 7.33 2.15
N ILE A 27 4.08 7.25 0.96
CA ILE A 27 3.79 5.99 0.27
C ILE A 27 4.38 6.08 -1.14
N ILE A 28 5.25 5.15 -1.49
CA ILE A 28 5.88 5.05 -2.81
C ILE A 28 5.48 3.71 -3.44
N ASP A 29 4.86 3.76 -4.61
CA ASP A 29 4.64 2.56 -5.43
C ASP A 29 5.95 2.12 -6.09
N ARG A 30 6.31 0.85 -5.86
CA ARG A 30 7.46 0.16 -6.46
C ARG A 30 7.00 -1.09 -7.23
N SER A 31 5.74 -1.09 -7.67
CA SER A 31 5.11 -2.22 -8.32
C SER A 31 5.67 -2.39 -9.72
N THR A 32 6.71 -3.21 -9.85
CA THR A 32 7.41 -3.46 -11.13
C THR A 32 6.93 -4.72 -11.84
N ARG A 33 6.01 -5.50 -11.24
CA ARG A 33 5.57 -6.80 -11.74
C ARG A 33 4.04 -6.88 -11.87
N PRO A 34 3.53 -7.56 -12.91
CA PRO A 34 2.09 -7.58 -13.22
C PRO A 34 1.20 -8.34 -12.21
N TYR A 35 1.78 -9.09 -11.27
CA TYR A 35 1.04 -9.93 -10.31
C TYR A 35 1.38 -9.64 -8.84
N ALA A 36 2.11 -8.57 -8.56
CA ALA A 36 2.47 -8.21 -7.20
C ALA A 36 2.68 -6.70 -7.10
N GLU A 37 2.04 -6.11 -6.11
CA GLU A 37 2.23 -4.71 -5.79
C GLU A 37 3.16 -4.57 -4.59
N TRP A 38 4.03 -3.57 -4.67
CA TRP A 38 5.04 -3.32 -3.66
C TRP A 38 4.97 -1.84 -3.28
N TYR A 39 4.72 -1.56 -1.99
CA TYR A 39 4.63 -0.19 -1.48
C TYR A 39 5.66 0.03 -0.39
N ALA A 40 6.52 1.03 -0.55
CA ALA A 40 7.36 1.50 0.54
C ALA A 40 6.60 2.56 1.35
N LEU A 41 6.46 2.32 2.65
CA LEU A 41 5.85 3.20 3.63
C LEU A 41 6.95 3.83 4.48
N SER A 42 6.95 5.16 4.56
CA SER A 42 7.89 5.92 5.38
C SER A 42 7.17 6.96 6.23
N CYS A 43 7.40 7.00 7.55
CA CYS A 43 6.84 8.03 8.43
C CYS A 43 7.96 8.80 9.15
N GLY A 44 8.04 10.11 8.90
CA GLY A 44 9.01 10.99 9.58
C GLY A 44 8.75 11.21 11.07
N ALA A 45 7.53 10.93 11.56
CA ALA A 45 7.16 11.16 12.95
C ALA A 45 7.62 10.01 13.89
N CYS A 46 7.38 8.75 13.49
CA CYS A 46 7.73 7.59 14.30
C CYS A 46 8.92 6.78 13.76
N GLY A 47 9.45 7.13 12.59
CA GLY A 47 10.54 6.40 11.94
C GLY A 47 10.10 5.09 11.29
N LEU A 48 8.81 4.91 10.99
CA LEU A 48 8.33 3.77 10.20
C LEU A 48 9.06 3.76 8.86
N ASP A 49 9.71 2.64 8.52
CA ASP A 49 10.25 2.34 7.20
C ASP A 49 9.96 0.87 6.92
N GLN A 50 8.91 0.61 6.15
CA GLN A 50 8.49 -0.76 5.84
C GLN A 50 8.07 -0.90 4.39
N THR A 51 8.34 -2.07 3.83
CA THR A 51 7.86 -2.43 2.49
C THR A 51 6.71 -3.41 2.62
N ILE A 52 5.57 -3.04 2.05
CA ILE A 52 4.39 -3.88 1.96
C ILE A 52 4.39 -4.61 0.62
N HIS A 53 4.22 -5.93 0.68
CA HIS A 53 3.96 -6.78 -0.47
C HIS A 53 2.48 -7.17 -0.49
N ILE A 54 1.78 -6.82 -1.57
CA ILE A 54 0.39 -7.20 -1.81
C ILE A 54 0.37 -8.14 -3.02
N PRO A 55 0.15 -9.45 -2.83
CA PRO A 55 -0.02 -10.36 -3.95
C PRO A 55 -1.33 -10.03 -4.66
N MET A 56 -1.23 -9.60 -5.92
CA MET A 56 -2.39 -9.57 -6.81
C MET A 56 -2.52 -10.99 -7.34
N GLY A 57 -3.44 -11.76 -6.76
CA GLY A 57 -3.64 -13.16 -7.16
C GLY A 57 -3.72 -13.30 -8.69
N PRO A 58 -3.40 -14.49 -9.25
CA PRO A 58 -3.62 -14.72 -10.67
C PRO A 58 -5.07 -14.32 -11.03
N PRO A 59 -5.35 -13.87 -12.26
CA PRO A 59 -6.72 -13.59 -12.66
C PRO A 59 -7.55 -14.80 -12.23
N VAL A 60 -8.63 -14.53 -11.50
CA VAL A 60 -9.60 -15.55 -11.10
C VAL A 60 -10.02 -16.26 -12.38
N MET A 61 -9.41 -17.42 -12.66
CA MET A 61 -9.89 -18.35 -13.66
C MET A 61 -11.13 -18.96 -13.01
N GLY A 62 -12.29 -18.62 -13.59
CA GLY A 62 -13.60 -18.99 -13.07
C GLY A 62 -13.65 -20.45 -12.62
N GLY A 63 -14.01 -20.63 -11.35
CA GLY A 63 -14.47 -21.93 -10.88
C GLY A 63 -15.80 -22.23 -11.55
N LEU A 64 -15.75 -23.07 -12.58
CA LEU A 64 -16.87 -23.91 -12.98
C LEU A 64 -16.61 -25.26 -12.32
N ASP A 65 -17.25 -25.49 -11.17
CA ASP A 65 -17.85 -26.77 -10.80
C ASP A 65 -18.97 -26.52 -9.78
#